data_AF-A0A4V4HDT2-F1
#
_entry.id   AF-A0A4V4HDT2-F1
#
_cell.length_a   1.000
_cell.length_b   1.000
_cell.length_c   1.000
_cell.angle_alpha   90.00
_cell.angle_beta   90.00
_cell.angle_gamma   90.00
#
_symmetry.space_group_name_H-M   'P 1'
#
loop_
_entity.id
_entity.type
_entity.pdbx_description
1 polymer ?
#
loop_
_entity_poly.entity_id
_entity_poly.type
_entity_poly.pdbx_seq_one_letter_code
_entity_poly.pdbx_strand_id
1 'polypeptide(L)'
;LRTSNQVYEFLSYPHAVQEILSAEQTPTLSLVLPLYEKLVEELTQAKIDLPKISHAIDATNEKIKEYINHSRKNPIYILAMGQ
;
A
#
# COMPACT_ATOMS: atom_id res chain seq x y z
N LEU A 1 4.58 14.82 21.56
CA LEU A 1 3.21 14.24 21.65
C LEU A 1 2.47 14.31 20.30
N ARG A 2 2.20 15.49 19.72
CA ARG A 2 1.44 15.62 18.45
C ARG A 2 2.04 14.91 17.23
N THR A 3 3.38 14.85 17.11
CA THR A 3 4.06 14.12 16.03
C THR A 3 3.95 12.60 16.17
N SER A 4 3.96 12.08 17.40
CA SER A 4 3.83 10.64 17.66
C SER A 4 2.46 10.12 17.21
N ASN A 5 1.40 10.92 17.40
CA ASN A 5 0.06 10.54 16.97
C ASN A 5 -0.06 10.40 15.45
N GLN A 6 0.55 11.32 14.69
CA GLN A 6 0.56 11.24 13.23
C GLN A 6 1.36 10.05 12.70
N VAL A 7 2.41 9.63 13.41
CA VAL A 7 3.15 8.41 13.08
C VAL A 7 2.29 7.17 13.32
N TYR A 8 1.60 7.08 14.46
CA TYR A 8 0.70 5.95 14.72
C TYR A 8 -0.44 5.87 13.72
N GLU A 9 -1.05 7.00 13.40
CA GLU A 9 -2.10 7.10 12.39
C GLU A 9 -1.58 6.68 11.01
N PHE A 10 -0.43 7.21 10.59
CA PHE A 10 0.23 6.78 9.35
C PHE A 10 0.50 5.27 9.31
N LEU A 11 1.03 4.69 10.39
CA LEU A 11 1.37 3.26 10.46
C LEU A 11 0.13 2.35 10.48
N SER A 12 -1.05 2.86 10.85
CA SER A 12 -2.29 2.08 10.82
C SER A 12 -2.72 1.66 9.41
N TYR A 13 -2.44 2.49 8.40
CA TYR A 13 -2.77 2.20 6.99
C TYR A 13 -2.04 0.97 6.43
N PRO A 14 -0.69 0.90 6.43
CA PRO A 14 0.01 -0.29 5.96
C PRO A 14 -0.23 -1.49 6.88
N HIS A 15 -0.46 -1.28 8.18
CA HIS A 15 -0.77 -2.36 9.11
C HIS A 15 -2.07 -3.08 8.74
N ALA A 16 -3.15 -2.34 8.46
CA ALA A 16 -4.42 -2.94 8.04
C ALA A 16 -4.27 -3.81 6.77
N VAL A 17 -3.48 -3.34 5.80
CA VAL A 17 -3.18 -4.12 4.59
C VAL A 17 -2.35 -5.36 4.92
N GLN A 18 -1.34 -5.23 5.80
CA GLN A 18 -0.54 -6.36 6.25
C GLN A 18 -1.39 -7.42 6.96
N GLU A 19 -2.35 -7.04 7.80
CA GLU A 19 -3.25 -7.98 8.47
C GLU A 19 -4.11 -8.77 7.46
N ILE A 20 -4.69 -8.08 6.47
CA ILE A 20 -5.48 -8.71 5.41
C ILE A 20 -4.63 -9.70 4.62
N LEU A 21 -3.42 -9.29 4.21
CA LEU A 21 -2.53 -10.15 3.45
C LEU A 21 -1.96 -11.31 4.28
N SER A 22 -1.75 -11.12 5.58
CA SER A 22 -1.23 -12.18 6.46
C SER A 22 -2.27 -13.24 6.79
N ALA A 23 -3.57 -12.92 6.66
CA ALA A 23 -4.65 -13.89 6.83
C ALA A 23 -4.72 -14.91 5.68
N GLU A 24 -4.16 -14.57 4.52
CA GLU A 24 -4.15 -15.43 3.34
C GLU A 24 -2.94 -16.36 3.34
N GLN A 25 -3.18 -17.67 3.26
CA GLN A 25 -2.12 -18.69 3.30
C GLN A 25 -1.12 -18.54 2.13
N THR A 26 -1.56 -17.97 1.00
CA THR A 26 -0.70 -17.56 -0.10
C THR A 26 -1.32 -16.33 -0.77
N PRO A 27 -0.89 -15.11 -0.42
CA PRO A 27 -1.45 -13.90 -1.01
C PRO A 27 -1.20 -13.89 -2.51
N THR A 28 -2.26 -13.97 -3.31
CA THR A 28 -2.14 -13.91 -4.76
C THR A 28 -1.92 -12.48 -5.22
N LEU A 29 -1.24 -12.29 -6.34
CA LEU A 29 -1.06 -10.95 -6.93
C LEU A 29 -2.41 -10.29 -7.27
N SER A 30 -3.43 -11.07 -7.60
CA SER A 30 -4.80 -10.58 -7.83
C SER A 30 -5.45 -9.97 -6.59
N LEU A 31 -5.01 -10.34 -5.38
CA LEU A 31 -5.44 -9.73 -4.13
C LEU A 31 -4.50 -8.60 -3.67
N VAL A 32 -3.19 -8.83 -3.78
CA VAL A 32 -2.17 -7.88 -3.33
C VAL A 32 -2.23 -6.56 -4.10
N LEU A 33 -2.37 -6.60 -5.44
CA LEU A 33 -2.33 -5.38 -6.23
C LEU A 33 -3.52 -4.44 -5.98
N PRO A 34 -4.78 -4.89 -5.97
CA PRO A 34 -5.90 -4.01 -5.63
C PRO A 34 -5.79 -3.42 -4.23
N LEU A 35 -5.31 -4.19 -3.25
CA LEU A 35 -5.08 -3.68 -1.88
C LEU A 35 -4.00 -2.61 -1.83
N TYR A 36 -2.90 -2.80 -2.57
CA TYR A 36 -1.82 -1.82 -2.67
C TYR A 36 -2.22 -0.56 -3.43
N GLU A 37 -3.06 -0.67 -4.47
CA GLU A 37 -3.64 0.49 -5.15
C GLU A 37 -4.54 1.29 -4.22
N LYS A 38 -5.42 0.60 -3.47
CA LYS A 38 -6.25 1.24 -2.45
C LYS A 38 -5.40 1.89 -1.35
N LEU A 39 -4.33 1.24 -0.90
CA LEU A 39 -3.42 1.81 0.10
C LEU A 39 -2.80 3.13 -0.37
N VAL A 40 -2.41 3.20 -1.65
CA VAL A 40 -1.86 4.42 -2.25
C VAL A 40 -2.90 5.55 -2.26
N GLU A 41 -4.16 5.24 -2.58
CA GLU A 41 -5.26 6.21 -2.58
C GLU A 41 -5.50 6.77 -1.16
N GLU A 42 -5.65 5.88 -0.18
CA GLU A 42 -5.87 6.24 1.23
C GLU A 42 -4.73 7.08 1.80
N LEU A 43 -3.48 6.68 1.56
CA LEU A 43 -2.29 7.44 1.99
C LEU A 43 -2.22 8.81 1.31
N THR A 44 -2.63 8.90 0.05
CA THR A 44 -2.67 10.18 -0.68
C THR A 44 -3.69 11.14 -0.07
N GLN A 45 -4.86 10.64 0.34
CA GLN A 45 -5.86 11.45 1.05
C GLN A 45 -5.37 11.85 2.44
N ALA A 46 -4.80 10.92 3.20
CA ALA A 46 -4.28 11.16 4.55
C ALA A 46 -3.18 12.23 4.62
N LYS A 47 -2.52 12.53 3.49
CA LYS A 47 -1.52 13.59 3.39
C LYS A 47 -2.06 14.98 3.75
N ILE A 48 -3.37 15.22 3.53
CA ILE A 48 -4.06 16.47 3.89
C ILE A 48 -4.05 16.64 5.41
N ASP A 49 -4.34 15.56 6.15
CA ASP A 49 -4.49 15.56 7.60
C ASP A 49 -3.17 15.33 8.36
N LEU A 50 -2.18 14.73 7.67
CA LEU A 50 -0.87 14.35 8.21
C LEU A 50 0.31 15.12 7.57
N PRO A 51 0.31 16.47 7.54
CA PRO A 51 1.27 17.24 6.76
C PRO A 51 2.73 17.05 7.21
N LYS A 52 2.98 16.72 8.49
CA LYS A 52 4.36 16.47 8.98
C LYS A 52 4.94 15.14 8.51
N ILE A 53 4.08 14.18 8.16
CA ILE A 53 4.44 12.84 7.69
C ILE A 53 4.31 12.73 6.17
N SER A 54 3.92 13.81 5.49
CA SER A 54 3.77 13.89 4.02
C SER A 54 4.95 13.30 3.24
N HIS A 55 6.19 13.59 3.66
CA HIS A 55 7.40 13.04 3.04
C HIS A 55 7.50 11.51 3.16
N ALA A 56 7.08 10.95 4.29
CA ALA A 56 7.08 9.50 4.51
C ALA A 56 5.94 8.82 3.75
N ILE A 57 4.78 9.48 3.66
CA ILE A 57 3.67 9.07 2.79
C ILE A 57 4.11 9.01 1.33
N ASP A 58 4.81 10.04 0.85
CA ASP A 58 5.30 10.10 -0.53
C ASP A 58 6.31 8.97 -0.82
N ALA A 59 7.29 8.76 0.07
CA ALA A 59 8.25 7.66 -0.05
C ALA A 59 7.58 6.27 -0.02
N THR A 60 6.55 6.11 0.81
CA THR A 60 5.78 4.85 0.90
C THR A 60 5.01 4.60 -0.38
N ASN A 61 4.31 5.62 -0.89
CA ASN A 61 3.58 5.56 -2.14
C ASN A 61 4.50 5.26 -3.33
N GLU A 62 5.69 5.86 -3.38
CA GLU A 62 6.70 5.55 -4.40
C GLU A 62 7.07 4.07 -4.38
N LYS A 63 7.36 3.52 -3.19
CA LYS A 63 7.76 2.11 -3.07
C LYS A 63 6.65 1.14 -3.45
N ILE A 64 5.41 1.44 -3.07
CA ILE A 64 4.25 0.60 -3.42
C ILE A 64 3.99 0.65 -4.93
N LYS A 65 4.05 1.84 -5.55
CA LYS A 65 3.89 1.99 -7.01
C LYS A 65 5.00 1.28 -7.79
N GLU A 66 6.24 1.33 -7.29
CA GLU A 66 7.35 0.57 -7.85
C GLU A 66 7.04 -0.93 -7.85
N TYR A 67 6.56 -1.48 -6.73
CA TYR A 67 6.17 -2.88 -6.64
C TYR A 67 5.02 -3.25 -7.60
N ILE A 68 3.96 -2.43 -7.67
CA ILE A 68 2.83 -2.66 -8.58
C ILE A 68 3.32 -2.70 -10.03
N ASN A 69 4.18 -1.75 -10.41
CA ASN A 69 4.72 -1.67 -11.77
C ASN A 69 5.61 -2.88 -12.11
N HIS A 70 6.44 -3.34 -11.18
CA HIS A 70 7.25 -4.55 -11.38
C HIS A 70 6.36 -5.79 -11.50
N SER A 71 5.34 -5.91 -10.66
CA SER A 71 4.40 -7.04 -10.67
C SER A 71 3.62 -7.12 -12.00
N ARG A 72 3.19 -5.96 -12.53
CA ARG A 72 2.46 -5.88 -13.81
C ARG A 72 3.27 -6.28 -15.04
N LYS A 73 4.60 -6.13 -14.99
CA LYS A 73 5.51 -6.51 -16.07
C LYS A 73 5.85 -8.00 -16.09
N ASN A 74 5.45 -8.76 -15.07
CA ASN A 74 5.73 -10.18 -15.00
C ASN A 74 4.75 -10.98 -15.89
N PRO A 75 5.22 -11.81 -16.84
CA PRO A 75 4.34 -12.64 -17.69
C PRO A 75 3.37 -13.53 -16.91
N ILE A 76 3.77 -14.01 -15.73
CA ILE A 76 2.92 -14.82 -14.84
C ILE A 76 1.71 -14.01 -14.36
N TYR A 77 1.87 -12.70 -14.15
CA TYR A 77 0.79 -11.81 -13.75
C TYR A 77 -0.22 -11.57 -14.87
N ILE A 78 0.26 -11.34 -16.10
CA ILE A 78 -0.63 -11.17 -17.28
C ILE A 78 -1.52 -12.41 -17.44
N LEU A 79 -0.95 -13.59 -17.23
CA LEU A 79 -1.68 -14.85 -17.26
C LEU A 79 -2.67 -14.99 -16.08
N ALA A 80 -2.29 -14.57 -14.87
CA ALA A 80 -3.14 -14.65 -13.69
C ALA A 80 -4.33 -13.66 -13.69
N MET A 81 -4.22 -12.55 -14.42
CA MET A 81 -5.29 -11.55 -14.56
C MET A 81 -6.15 -11.73 -15.81
N GLY A 82 -5.74 -12.59 -16.75
CA GLY A 82 -6.42 -12.83 -18.03
C GLY A 82 -7.40 -14.01 -18.01
N GLN A 83 -7.69 -14.59 -16.84
CA GLN A 83 -8.70 -15.65 -16.65
C GLN A 83 -9.98 -15.09 -16.04
#